data_AF-A0A7W4GJ81-F1
#
_entry.id   AF-A0A7W4GJ81-F1
#
_cell.length_a   1.000
_cell.length_b   1.000
_cell.length_c   1.000
_cell.angle_alpha   90.00
_cell.angle_beta   90.00
_cell.angle_gamma   90.00
#
_symmetry.space_group_name_H-M   'P 1'
#
loop_
_entity.id
_entity.type
_entity.pdbx_description
1 polymer ?
#
loop_
_entity_poly.entity_id
_entity_poly.type
_entity_poly.pdbx_seq_one_letter_code
_entity_poly.pdbx_strand_id
1 'polypeptide(L)'
;MNIIAFIVGIVISVFVILRFKKSRLEYSKFGYSLLLITFPFYYFLFAVYSNKYEVLFLELLGGLVFFVLAFLSIKYSDFYKFNLLGFGFILHGIYDIGHDIFFINAGTPSWWPEFCGVIDFIIGLYLLTLAFRYRVKAI
;
A
#
# COMPACT_ATOMS: atom_id res chain seq x y z
N MET A 1 17.63 2.51 -9.17
CA MET A 1 17.24 1.11 -8.98
C MET A 1 18.12 0.45 -7.93
N ASN A 2 17.69 0.49 -6.68
CA ASN A 2 18.32 -0.23 -5.58
C ASN A 2 17.89 -1.71 -5.58
N ILE A 3 18.75 -2.59 -6.10
CA ILE A 3 18.45 -4.03 -6.27
C ILE A 3 18.22 -4.72 -4.91
N ILE A 4 18.95 -4.33 -3.88
CA ILE A 4 18.83 -4.93 -2.55
C ILE A 4 17.45 -4.61 -1.97
N ALA A 5 17.04 -3.35 -2.01
CA ALA A 5 15.74 -2.91 -1.55
C ALA A 5 14.59 -3.63 -2.28
N PHE A 6 14.73 -3.79 -3.60
CA PHE A 6 13.78 -4.53 -4.42
C PHE A 6 13.67 -6.02 -4.01
N ILE A 7 14.80 -6.72 -3.84
CA ILE A 7 14.81 -8.13 -3.41
C ILE A 7 14.19 -8.28 -2.02
N VAL A 8 14.54 -7.39 -1.08
CA VAL A 8 13.98 -7.40 0.27
C VAL A 8 12.46 -7.17 0.21
N GLY A 9 11.99 -6.25 -0.64
CA GLY A 9 10.56 -6.02 -0.85
C GLY A 9 9.82 -7.26 -1.37
N ILE A 10 10.40 -8.01 -2.31
CA ILE A 10 9.85 -9.30 -2.78
C ILE A 10 9.74 -10.30 -1.62
N VAL A 11 10.79 -10.45 -0.82
CA VAL A 11 10.79 -11.40 0.31
C VAL A 11 9.73 -11.01 1.34
N ILE A 12 9.62 -9.71 1.65
CA ILE A 12 8.62 -9.19 2.60
C ILE A 12 7.20 -9.39 2.08
N SER A 13 6.92 -9.13 0.80
CA SER A 13 5.58 -9.27 0.23
C SER A 13 5.10 -10.74 0.26
N VAL A 14 5.98 -11.69 -0.11
CA VAL A 14 5.71 -13.13 0.00
C VAL A 14 5.47 -13.52 1.46
N PHE A 15 6.32 -13.05 2.37
CA PHE A 15 6.16 -13.31 3.80
C PHE A 15 4.82 -12.80 4.34
N VAL A 16 4.42 -11.57 4.00
CA VAL A 16 3.15 -10.96 4.40
C VAL A 16 1.97 -11.79 3.90
N ILE A 17 1.94 -12.16 2.62
CA ILE A 17 0.87 -12.98 2.03
C ILE A 17 0.76 -14.33 2.75
N LEU A 18 1.87 -15.03 2.94
CA LEU A 18 1.89 -16.33 3.63
C LEU A 18 1.43 -16.20 5.09
N ARG A 19 1.88 -15.15 5.79
CA ARG A 19 1.51 -14.90 7.18
C ARG A 19 0.03 -14.57 7.32
N PHE A 20 -0.53 -13.79 6.39
CA PHE A 20 -1.95 -13.41 6.37
C PHE A 20 -2.85 -14.60 6.09
N LYS A 21 -2.45 -15.49 5.17
CA LYS A 21 -3.12 -16.78 4.95
C LYS A 21 -3.13 -17.63 6.21
N LYS A 22 -1.96 -17.82 6.82
CA LYS A 22 -1.79 -18.70 7.99
C LYS A 22 -2.61 -18.25 9.20
N SER A 23 -2.73 -16.94 9.44
CA SER A 23 -3.54 -16.42 10.57
C SER A 23 -4.95 -15.99 10.21
N ARG A 24 -5.46 -16.34 9.01
CA ARG A 24 -6.80 -15.97 8.55
C ARG A 24 -7.04 -14.44 8.46
N LEU A 25 -5.97 -13.64 8.49
CA LEU A 25 -6.07 -12.18 8.31
C LEU A 25 -6.44 -11.81 6.87
N GLU A 26 -6.19 -12.71 5.91
CA GLU A 26 -6.62 -12.54 4.51
C GLU A 26 -8.13 -12.31 4.38
N TYR A 27 -8.92 -12.96 5.22
CA TYR A 27 -10.39 -12.86 5.22
C TYR A 27 -10.91 -11.83 6.21
N SER A 28 -10.04 -11.27 7.05
CA SER A 28 -10.43 -10.19 7.96
C SER A 28 -10.87 -8.96 7.17
N LYS A 29 -11.85 -8.23 7.70
CA LYS A 29 -12.21 -6.91 7.17
C LYS A 29 -11.09 -5.89 7.33
N PHE A 30 -10.21 -6.09 8.32
CA PHE A 30 -9.21 -5.10 8.70
C PHE A 30 -7.81 -5.41 8.20
N GLY A 31 -7.48 -6.66 7.87
CA GLY A 31 -6.09 -7.09 7.64
C GLY A 31 -5.33 -6.21 6.65
N TYR A 32 -5.71 -6.27 5.37
CA TYR A 32 -5.06 -5.49 4.32
C TYR A 32 -5.46 -4.01 4.33
N SER A 33 -6.65 -3.69 4.84
CA SER A 33 -7.11 -2.30 4.99
C SER A 33 -6.26 -1.52 5.98
N LEU A 34 -5.84 -2.14 7.08
CA LEU A 34 -4.93 -1.52 8.05
C LEU A 34 -3.51 -1.39 7.50
N LEU A 35 -3.07 -2.25 6.58
CA LEU A 35 -1.80 -2.01 5.90
C LEU A 35 -1.89 -0.75 5.02
N LEU A 36 -2.90 -0.67 4.14
CA LEU A 36 -3.07 0.47 3.24
C LEU A 36 -3.25 1.80 4.01
N ILE A 37 -3.99 1.80 5.12
CA ILE A 37 -4.18 3.02 5.93
C ILE A 37 -2.88 3.48 6.59
N THR A 38 -1.90 2.59 6.81
CA THR A 38 -0.64 2.97 7.48
C THR A 38 0.35 3.66 6.55
N PHE A 39 0.19 3.53 5.22
CA PHE A 39 1.21 3.98 4.28
C PHE A 39 1.49 5.49 4.30
N PRO A 40 0.48 6.39 4.33
CA PRO A 40 0.74 7.83 4.40
C PRO A 40 1.52 8.25 5.65
N PHE A 41 1.43 7.51 6.75
CA PHE A 41 2.15 7.84 7.98
C PHE A 41 3.67 7.69 7.84
N TYR A 42 4.18 6.85 6.93
CA TYR A 42 5.62 6.79 6.64
C TYR A 42 6.10 8.10 6.03
N TYR A 43 5.36 8.66 5.08
CA TYR A 43 5.68 9.96 4.48
C TYR A 43 5.61 11.11 5.49
N PHE A 44 4.65 11.06 6.42
CA PHE A 44 4.61 12.03 7.54
C PHE A 44 5.86 11.88 8.41
N LEU A 45 6.26 10.64 8.71
CA LEU A 45 7.46 10.36 9.48
C LEU A 45 8.73 10.84 8.76
N PHE A 46 8.82 10.69 7.43
CA PHE A 46 9.93 11.19 6.63
C PHE A 46 10.03 12.72 6.66
N ALA A 47 8.89 13.40 6.53
CA ALA A 47 8.83 14.86 6.64
C ALA A 47 9.29 15.33 8.03
N VAL A 48 8.80 14.69 9.10
CA VAL A 48 9.21 15.00 10.48
C VAL A 48 10.70 14.69 10.69
N TYR A 49 11.18 13.54 10.21
CA TYR A 49 12.58 13.11 10.34
C TYR A 49 13.56 14.09 9.68
N SER A 50 13.18 14.69 8.56
CA SER A 50 13.99 15.70 7.86
C SER A 50 13.76 17.13 8.32
N ASN A 51 12.94 17.36 9.37
CA ASN A 51 12.50 18.67 9.84
C ASN A 51 11.82 19.52 8.74
N LYS A 52 11.15 18.86 7.79
CA LYS A 52 10.45 19.47 6.66
C LYS A 52 8.95 19.49 6.89
N TYR A 53 8.52 20.30 7.87
CA TYR A 53 7.10 20.38 8.24
C TYR A 53 6.24 21.04 7.16
N GLU A 54 6.84 21.83 6.27
CA GLU A 54 6.16 22.50 5.15
C GLU A 54 5.53 21.51 4.15
N VAL A 55 6.06 20.29 4.02
CA VAL A 55 5.51 19.28 3.09
C VAL A 55 4.40 18.43 3.72
N LEU A 56 4.21 18.46 5.04
CA LEU A 56 3.22 17.61 5.73
C LEU A 56 1.81 17.79 5.20
N PHE A 57 1.44 19.03 4.83
CA PHE A 57 0.12 19.28 4.26
C PHE A 57 -0.04 18.62 2.87
N LEU A 58 1.01 18.63 2.04
CA LEU A 58 1.00 17.98 0.74
C LEU A 58 0.96 16.45 0.88
N GLU A 59 1.74 15.91 1.83
CA GLU A 59 1.70 14.48 2.16
C GLU A 59 0.30 14.07 2.66
N LEU A 60 -0.35 14.91 3.48
CA LEU A 60 -1.71 14.64 3.93
C LEU A 60 -2.67 14.58 2.75
N LEU A 61 -2.59 15.54 1.83
CA LEU A 61 -3.43 15.56 0.62
C LEU A 61 -3.20 14.32 -0.26
N GLY A 62 -1.95 13.92 -0.47
CA GLY A 62 -1.61 12.67 -1.18
C GLY A 62 -2.16 11.44 -0.44
N GLY A 63 -2.02 11.42 0.89
CA GLY A 63 -2.46 10.37 1.78
C GLY A 63 -3.98 10.15 1.83
N LEU A 64 -4.78 11.20 1.61
CA LEU A 64 -6.25 11.13 1.68
C LEU A 64 -6.83 10.05 0.76
N VAL A 65 -6.26 9.87 -0.43
CA VAL A 65 -6.73 8.85 -1.39
C VAL A 65 -6.61 7.45 -0.76
N PHE A 66 -5.48 7.15 -0.13
CA PHE A 66 -5.24 5.84 0.50
C PHE A 66 -6.08 5.64 1.77
N PHE A 67 -6.29 6.68 2.58
CA PHE A 67 -7.21 6.62 3.71
C PHE A 67 -8.64 6.32 3.27
N VAL A 68 -9.12 6.98 2.21
CA VAL A 68 -10.47 6.75 1.66
C VAL A 68 -10.59 5.33 1.12
N LEU A 69 -9.64 4.86 0.31
CA LEU A 69 -9.67 3.49 -0.24
C LEU A 69 -9.63 2.43 0.87
N ALA A 70 -8.76 2.61 1.87
CA ALA A 70 -8.68 1.72 3.02
C ALA A 70 -10.00 1.69 3.80
N PHE A 71 -10.59 2.86 4.11
CA PHE A 71 -11.84 2.95 4.85
C PHE A 71 -13.03 2.36 4.09
N LEU A 72 -13.14 2.64 2.78
CA LEU A 72 -14.19 2.07 1.93
C LEU A 72 -14.07 0.54 1.86
N SER A 73 -12.85 0.00 1.77
CA SER A 73 -12.66 -1.46 1.70
C SER A 73 -13.24 -2.21 2.92
N ILE A 74 -13.28 -1.58 4.10
CA ILE A 74 -13.84 -2.17 5.32
C ILE A 74 -15.38 -2.27 5.25
N LYS A 75 -16.02 -1.36 4.50
CA LYS A 75 -17.49 -1.23 4.43
C LYS A 75 -18.15 -2.15 3.41
N TYR A 76 -17.43 -2.54 2.35
CA TYR A 76 -18.00 -3.32 1.25
C TYR A 76 -17.83 -4.84 1.40
N SER A 77 -18.52 -5.59 0.55
CA SER A 77 -18.38 -7.05 0.46
C SER A 77 -17.01 -7.47 -0.08
N ASP A 78 -16.65 -8.74 0.10
CA ASP A 78 -15.30 -9.25 -0.20
C ASP A 78 -14.83 -8.96 -1.63
N PHE A 79 -15.72 -9.08 -2.63
CA PHE A 79 -15.38 -8.74 -4.02
C PHE A 79 -14.93 -7.28 -4.15
N TYR A 80 -15.74 -6.33 -3.70
CA TYR A 80 -15.42 -4.91 -3.81
C TYR A 80 -14.26 -4.51 -2.89
N LYS A 81 -14.17 -5.10 -1.68
CA LYS A 81 -13.05 -4.92 -0.76
C LYS A 81 -11.72 -5.26 -1.43
N PHE A 82 -11.60 -6.44 -2.03
CA PHE A 82 -10.36 -6.87 -2.65
C PHE A 82 -10.03 -6.07 -3.92
N ASN A 83 -11.02 -5.61 -4.68
CA ASN A 83 -10.78 -4.66 -5.77
C ASN A 83 -10.22 -3.33 -5.25
N LEU A 84 -10.91 -2.70 -4.28
CA LEU A 84 -10.49 -1.42 -3.71
C LEU A 84 -9.07 -1.48 -3.14
N LEU A 85 -8.75 -2.55 -2.41
CA LEU A 85 -7.41 -2.75 -1.88
C LEU A 85 -6.41 -3.05 -2.99
N GLY A 86 -6.72 -3.93 -3.95
CA GLY A 86 -5.83 -4.25 -5.05
C GLY A 86 -5.41 -3.01 -5.85
N PHE A 87 -6.39 -2.17 -6.21
CA PHE A 87 -6.14 -0.88 -6.85
C PHE A 87 -5.43 0.10 -5.92
N GLY A 88 -5.79 0.17 -4.65
CA GLY A 88 -5.17 1.09 -3.68
C GLY A 88 -3.69 0.81 -3.46
N PHE A 89 -3.30 -0.45 -3.33
CA PHE A 89 -1.89 -0.84 -3.24
C PHE A 89 -1.16 -0.51 -4.54
N ILE A 90 -1.67 -0.91 -5.72
CA ILE A 90 -1.01 -0.58 -7.01
C ILE A 90 -0.86 0.94 -7.19
N LEU A 91 -1.90 1.71 -6.85
CA LEU A 91 -1.85 3.16 -6.91
C LEU A 91 -0.80 3.73 -5.95
N HIS A 92 -0.65 3.14 -4.76
CA HIS A 92 0.39 3.53 -3.82
C HIS A 92 1.79 3.23 -4.36
N GLY A 93 2.01 2.05 -4.96
CA GLY A 93 3.29 1.73 -5.61
C GLY A 93 3.61 2.68 -6.78
N ILE A 94 2.61 3.13 -7.54
CA ILE A 94 2.78 4.18 -8.56
C ILE A 94 3.13 5.52 -7.91
N TYR A 95 2.46 5.86 -6.82
CA TYR A 95 2.73 7.07 -6.04
C TYR A 95 4.17 7.08 -5.50
N ASP A 96 4.67 5.97 -4.96
CA ASP A 96 6.04 5.85 -4.50
C ASP A 96 7.08 6.10 -5.61
N ILE A 97 6.84 5.54 -6.81
CA ILE A 97 7.74 5.71 -7.96
C ILE A 97 7.70 7.14 -8.51
N GLY A 98 6.52 7.76 -8.48
CA GLY A 98 6.26 9.09 -9.04
C GLY A 98 6.26 10.23 -8.02
N HIS A 99 6.58 9.96 -6.74
CA HIS A 99 6.37 10.90 -5.63
C HIS A 99 7.02 12.26 -5.90
N ASP A 100 8.30 12.24 -6.29
CA ASP A 100 9.12 13.42 -6.56
C ASP A 100 8.60 14.28 -7.73
N ILE A 101 7.72 13.75 -8.59
CA ILE A 101 7.07 14.51 -9.67
C ILE A 101 6.05 15.49 -9.10
N PHE A 102 5.40 15.14 -7.98
CA PHE A 102 4.39 15.98 -7.32
C PHE A 102 5.05 17.05 -6.44
N PHE A 103 5.98 16.63 -5.58
CA PHE A 103 6.77 17.50 -4.71
C PHE A 103 7.90 16.70 -4.05
N ILE A 104 8.93 17.38 -3.55
CA ILE A 104 10.09 16.73 -2.92
C ILE A 104 9.90 16.64 -1.41
N ASN A 105 9.95 15.42 -0.86
CA ASN A 105 10.13 15.18 0.56
C ASN A 105 11.56 14.67 0.82
N ALA A 106 12.44 15.56 1.26
CA ALA A 106 13.87 15.25 1.44
C ALA A 106 14.16 14.17 2.50
N GLY A 107 13.16 13.82 3.33
CA GLY A 107 13.28 12.72 4.28
C GLY A 107 13.00 11.34 3.69
N THR A 108 12.41 11.27 2.50
CA THR A 108 12.10 10.00 1.84
C THR A 108 13.39 9.29 1.45
N PRO A 109 13.63 8.06 1.92
CA PRO A 109 14.84 7.33 1.56
C PRO A 109 14.90 7.03 0.07
N SER A 110 16.08 7.15 -0.55
CA SER A 110 16.26 6.91 -1.99
C SER A 110 15.99 5.47 -2.45
N TRP A 111 15.88 4.53 -1.51
CA TRP A 111 15.54 3.12 -1.76
C TRP A 111 14.06 2.80 -1.51
N TRP A 112 13.30 3.76 -0.98
CA TRP A 112 11.90 3.58 -0.60
C TRP A 112 11.02 3.18 -1.79
N PRO A 113 11.15 3.81 -2.99
CA PRO A 113 10.31 3.45 -4.12
C PRO A 113 10.48 2.01 -4.60
N GLU A 114 11.71 1.50 -4.62
CA GLU A 114 11.94 0.10 -5.01
C GLU A 114 11.48 -0.90 -3.94
N PHE A 115 11.59 -0.54 -2.65
CA PHE A 115 11.18 -1.39 -1.54
C PHE A 115 9.65 -1.46 -1.38
N CYS A 116 8.99 -0.32 -1.19
CA CYS A 116 7.55 -0.28 -0.95
C CYS A 116 6.78 -0.56 -2.25
N GLY A 117 7.22 0.01 -3.37
CA GLY A 117 6.59 -0.20 -4.66
C GLY A 117 6.47 -1.68 -5.05
N VAL A 118 7.53 -2.48 -4.90
CA VAL A 118 7.44 -3.92 -5.24
C VAL A 118 6.53 -4.69 -4.27
N ILE A 119 6.48 -4.30 -2.99
CA ILE A 119 5.54 -4.88 -2.02
C ILE A 119 4.12 -4.59 -2.47
N ASP A 120 3.86 -3.35 -2.85
CA ASP A 120 2.56 -2.86 -3.27
C ASP A 120 2.06 -3.50 -4.54
N PHE A 121 2.91 -3.64 -5.55
CA PHE A 121 2.56 -4.35 -6.78
C PHE A 121 2.25 -5.82 -6.51
N ILE A 122 3.08 -6.53 -5.73
CA ILE A 122 2.87 -7.95 -5.46
C ILE A 122 1.60 -8.18 -4.65
N ILE A 123 1.41 -7.44 -3.55
CA ILE A 123 0.21 -7.55 -2.73
C ILE A 123 -1.02 -7.09 -3.51
N GLY A 124 -0.94 -5.96 -4.21
CA GLY A 124 -2.05 -5.42 -5.01
C GLY A 124 -2.53 -6.40 -6.08
N LEU A 125 -1.62 -6.95 -6.87
CA LEU A 125 -1.94 -8.00 -7.86
C LEU A 125 -2.52 -9.23 -7.19
N TYR A 126 -1.94 -9.68 -6.07
CA TYR A 126 -2.47 -10.79 -5.31
C TYR A 126 -3.92 -10.56 -4.86
N LEU A 127 -4.25 -9.38 -4.33
CA LEU A 127 -5.60 -9.03 -3.91
C LEU A 127 -6.58 -8.97 -5.08
N LEU A 128 -6.17 -8.46 -6.24
CA LEU A 128 -7.00 -8.51 -7.45
C LEU A 128 -7.33 -9.97 -7.84
N THR A 129 -6.38 -10.90 -7.73
CA THR A 129 -6.68 -12.33 -7.97
C THR A 129 -7.70 -12.90 -6.99
N LEU A 130 -7.68 -12.46 -5.71
CA LEU A 130 -8.70 -12.83 -4.73
C LEU A 130 -10.07 -12.26 -5.12
N ALA A 131 -10.12 -11.00 -5.56
CA ALA A 131 -11.37 -10.39 -6.02
C ALA A 131 -12.02 -11.23 -7.14
N PHE A 132 -11.25 -11.64 -8.15
CA PHE A 132 -11.75 -12.52 -9.22
C PHE A 132 -12.30 -13.85 -8.69
N ARG A 133 -11.61 -14.48 -7.72
CA ARG A 133 -12.06 -15.75 -7.12
C ARG A 133 -13.38 -15.60 -6.35
N TYR A 134 -13.59 -14.48 -5.68
CA TYR A 134 -14.83 -14.20 -4.93
C TYR A 134 -16.00 -13.84 -5.85
N ARG A 135 -15.74 -13.28 -7.03
CA ARG A 135 -16.78 -13.07 -8.06
C ARG A 135 -17.38 -14.39 -8.53
N VAL A 136 -16.52 -15.38 -8.81
CA VAL A 136 -16.96 -16.70 -9.32
C VAL A 136 -17.80 -17.46 -8.30
N LYS A 137 -17.55 -17.30 -7.00
CA LYS A 137 -18.35 -17.93 -5.93
C LYS A 137 -19.72 -17.30 -5.71
N ALA A 138 -19.95 -16.08 -6.22
CA ALA A 138 -21.19 -15.34 -6.03
C ALA A 138 -22.20 -15.54 -7.18
N ILE A 139 -21.83 -16.30 -8.22
CA ILE A 139 -22.66 -16.70 -9.35
C ILE A 139 -23.04 -18.17 -9.15
#